data_AF-A0A8J2H6D5-F1
#
_entry.id   AF-A0A8J2H6D5-F1
#
_cell.length_a   1.000
_cell.length_b   1.000
_cell.length_c   1.000
_cell.angle_alpha   90.00
_cell.angle_beta   90.00
_cell.angle_gamma   90.00
#
_symmetry.space_group_name_H-M   'P 1'
#
loop_
_entity.id
_entity.type
_entity.pdbx_description
1 polymer ?
#
loop_
_entity_poly.entity_id
_entity_poly.type
_entity_poly.pdbx_seq_one_letter_code
_entity_poly.pdbx_strand_id
1 'polypeptide(L)'
;MSAEIKDARNKAWTKKLEKLNPKGNSLWRMTKIFKTEFTSVPTLQKDNVEAVTDEQKANLIASRFEEVHNIDTINNTPEQNKITEKLYPLMVKGSPLYQHNKALIHKMLLRPIMLYAAPVWCSAAPTNIKLLQTYQNKCLRLILSANRYTRITELHNRTGIPYIKDYIEDLANKFYENQLN
;
A
#
# COMPACT_ATOMS: atom_id res chain seq x y z
N MET A 1 21.32 -25.61 -21.05
CA MET A 1 20.53 -24.62 -20.27
C MET A 1 21.19 -24.20 -18.95
N SER A 2 21.36 -25.06 -17.93
CA SER A 2 21.96 -24.64 -16.63
C SER A 2 23.41 -24.14 -16.72
N ALA A 3 24.26 -24.80 -17.50
CA ALA A 3 25.66 -24.40 -17.69
C ALA A 3 25.81 -23.05 -18.43
N GLU A 4 24.97 -22.81 -19.43
CA GLU A 4 24.97 -21.56 -20.22
C GLU A 4 24.50 -20.36 -19.39
N ILE A 5 23.49 -20.56 -18.53
CA ILE A 5 23.03 -19.52 -17.59
C ILE A 5 24.14 -19.15 -16.59
N LYS A 6 24.89 -20.15 -16.12
CA LYS A 6 26.02 -19.94 -15.21
C LYS A 6 27.14 -19.14 -15.88
N ASP A 7 27.47 -19.46 -17.12
CA ASP A 7 28.49 -18.76 -17.91
C ASP A 7 28.08 -17.30 -18.21
N ALA A 8 26.84 -17.07 -18.64
CA ALA A 8 26.30 -15.74 -18.87
C ALA A 8 26.33 -14.87 -17.60
N ARG A 9 25.98 -15.44 -16.44
CA ARG A 9 26.09 -14.76 -15.14
C ARG A 9 27.53 -14.39 -14.80
N ASN A 10 28.47 -15.32 -14.96
CA ASN A 10 29.89 -15.06 -14.69
C ASN A 10 30.44 -13.94 -15.59
N LYS A 11 30.09 -13.95 -16.87
CA LYS A 11 30.48 -12.91 -17.83
C LYS A 11 29.87 -11.53 -17.49
N ALA A 12 28.65 -11.49 -16.97
CA ALA A 12 28.06 -10.25 -16.47
C ALA A 12 28.78 -9.73 -15.22
N TRP A 13 29.20 -10.63 -14.32
CA TRP A 13 29.96 -10.28 -13.12
C TRP A 13 31.37 -9.77 -13.46
N THR A 14 32.10 -10.40 -14.38
CA THR A 14 33.44 -9.96 -14.79
C THR A 14 33.39 -8.54 -15.37
N LYS A 15 32.46 -8.27 -16.29
CA LYS A 15 32.22 -6.93 -16.85
C LYS A 15 31.88 -5.88 -15.80
N LYS A 16 31.24 -6.28 -14.69
CA LYS A 16 30.87 -5.38 -13.58
C LYS A 16 32.06 -5.09 -12.68
N LEU A 17 32.96 -6.05 -12.49
CA LEU A 17 34.20 -5.92 -11.72
C LEU A 17 35.23 -5.04 -12.45
N GLU A 18 35.39 -5.21 -13.75
CA GLU A 18 36.30 -4.40 -14.59
C GLU A 18 35.98 -2.91 -14.57
N LYS A 19 34.71 -2.55 -14.33
CA LYS A 19 34.25 -1.15 -14.27
C LYS A 19 34.41 -0.50 -12.89
N LEU A 20 34.97 -1.20 -11.91
CA LEU A 20 35.16 -0.65 -10.56
C LEU A 20 36.35 0.30 -10.52
N ASN A 21 36.11 1.53 -10.06
CA ASN A 21 37.15 2.51 -9.81
C ASN A 21 37.30 2.77 -8.29
N PRO A 22 38.51 2.69 -7.73
CA PRO A 22 38.77 2.96 -6.31
C PRO A 22 38.62 4.42 -5.89
N LYS A 23 38.75 5.38 -6.82
CA LYS A 23 38.59 6.82 -6.50
C LYS A 23 37.13 7.30 -6.54
N GLY A 24 36.19 6.44 -6.94
CA GLY A 24 34.77 6.76 -7.08
C GLY A 24 33.86 5.99 -6.11
N ASN A 25 32.56 6.27 -6.14
CA ASN A 25 31.56 5.59 -5.31
C ASN A 25 31.22 4.14 -5.78
N SER A 26 31.83 3.69 -6.88
CA SER A 26 31.58 2.37 -7.49
C SER A 26 31.94 1.21 -6.56
N LEU A 27 33.05 1.31 -5.82
CA LEU A 27 33.42 0.30 -4.82
C LEU A 27 32.39 0.25 -3.69
N TRP A 28 31.97 1.40 -3.17
CA TRP A 28 30.98 1.46 -2.10
C TRP A 28 29.66 0.82 -2.49
N ARG A 29 29.16 1.12 -3.71
CA ARG A 29 27.96 0.49 -4.26
C ARG A 29 28.11 -1.03 -4.39
N MET A 30 29.28 -1.52 -4.83
CA MET A 30 29.55 -2.95 -4.94
C MET A 30 29.64 -3.65 -3.59
N THR A 31 30.34 -3.07 -2.61
CA THR A 31 30.41 -3.61 -1.25
C THR A 31 29.03 -3.68 -0.58
N LYS A 32 28.14 -2.73 -0.87
CA LYS A 32 26.76 -2.78 -0.40
C LYS A 32 26.02 -3.99 -0.97
N ILE A 33 26.19 -4.30 -2.26
CA ILE A 33 25.59 -5.50 -2.88
C ILE A 33 26.08 -6.77 -2.20
N PHE A 34 27.38 -6.89 -1.91
CA PHE A 34 27.93 -8.06 -1.20
C PHE A 34 27.42 -8.20 0.23
N LYS A 35 27.13 -7.08 0.91
CA LYS A 35 26.55 -7.08 2.26
C LYS A 35 25.04 -7.27 2.29
N THR A 36 24.37 -7.17 1.14
CA THR A 36 22.92 -7.33 1.09
C THR A 36 22.60 -8.81 0.91
N GLU A 37 21.92 -9.41 1.88
CA GLU A 37 21.42 -10.77 1.75
C GLU A 37 20.32 -10.79 0.68
N PHE A 38 20.54 -11.55 -0.39
CA PHE A 38 19.53 -11.72 -1.42
C PHE A 38 18.60 -12.86 -1.03
N THR A 39 17.33 -12.54 -0.73
CA THR A 39 16.31 -13.56 -0.57
C THR A 39 15.87 -14.05 -1.95
N SER A 40 15.90 -15.36 -2.16
CA SER A 40 15.36 -15.94 -3.39
C SER A 40 13.86 -15.69 -3.42
N VAL A 41 13.40 -14.88 -4.38
CA VAL A 41 11.96 -14.74 -4.63
C VAL A 41 11.43 -16.12 -5.03
N PRO A 42 10.40 -16.65 -4.35
CA PRO A 42 9.88 -17.98 -4.66
C PRO A 42 9.22 -18.00 -6.05
N THR A 43 9.22 -19.18 -6.69
CA THR A 43 8.49 -19.39 -7.94
C THR A 43 6.99 -19.13 -7.73
N LEU A 44 6.33 -18.56 -8.74
CA LEU A 44 4.88 -18.35 -8.70
C LEU A 44 4.20 -19.72 -8.66
N GLN A 45 3.57 -20.04 -7.53
CA GLN A 45 2.98 -21.35 -7.27
C GLN A 45 1.63 -21.24 -6.57
N LYS A 46 0.74 -22.20 -6.84
CA LYS A 46 -0.52 -22.43 -6.13
C LYS A 46 -0.64 -23.92 -5.85
N ASP A 47 -0.89 -24.29 -4.59
CA ASP A 47 -1.01 -25.71 -4.18
C ASP A 47 0.17 -26.59 -4.61
N ASN A 48 1.40 -26.06 -4.50
CA ASN A 48 2.67 -26.67 -4.95
C ASN A 48 2.83 -26.88 -6.47
N VAL A 49 1.94 -26.31 -7.29
CA VAL A 49 2.09 -26.30 -8.75
C VAL A 49 2.77 -25.01 -9.19
N GLU A 50 3.96 -25.12 -9.77
CA GLU A 50 4.72 -24.00 -10.31
C GLU A 50 4.17 -23.56 -11.68
N ALA A 51 3.91 -22.26 -11.84
CA ALA A 51 3.52 -21.69 -13.13
C ALA A 51 4.76 -21.39 -13.98
N VAL A 52 4.97 -22.18 -15.02
CA VAL A 52 6.14 -22.06 -15.91
C VAL A 52 5.78 -21.27 -17.17
N THR A 53 4.65 -21.57 -17.81
CA THR A 53 4.20 -20.91 -19.04
C THR A 53 3.55 -19.57 -18.76
N ASP A 54 3.55 -18.67 -19.74
CA ASP A 54 2.98 -17.33 -19.57
C ASP A 54 1.47 -17.38 -19.39
N GLU A 55 0.78 -18.32 -20.03
CA GLU A 55 -0.64 -18.57 -19.83
C GLU A 55 -0.95 -19.06 -18.41
N GLN A 56 -0.14 -19.99 -17.87
CA GLN A 56 -0.29 -20.45 -16.48
C GLN A 56 -0.09 -19.30 -15.49
N LYS A 57 0.90 -18.43 -15.72
CA LYS A 57 1.14 -17.26 -14.87
C LYS A 57 -0.05 -16.30 -14.91
N ALA A 58 -0.55 -15.99 -16.12
CA ALA A 58 -1.68 -15.08 -16.31
C ALA A 58 -2.94 -15.62 -15.60
N ASN A 59 -3.26 -16.89 -15.80
CA ASN A 59 -4.41 -17.53 -15.16
C ASN A 59 -4.28 -17.57 -13.64
N LEU A 60 -3.09 -17.87 -13.11
CA LEU A 60 -2.85 -17.91 -11.66
C LEU A 60 -3.00 -16.52 -11.02
N ILE A 61 -2.48 -15.48 -11.68
CA ILE A 61 -2.67 -14.09 -11.26
C ILE A 61 -4.16 -13.71 -11.32
N ALA A 62 -4.86 -14.08 -12.40
CA ALA A 62 -6.29 -13.79 -12.57
C ALA A 62 -7.13 -14.44 -11.47
N SER A 63 -6.94 -15.74 -11.21
CA SER A 63 -7.64 -16.44 -10.12
C SER A 63 -7.34 -15.84 -8.75
N ARG A 64 -6.08 -15.46 -8.50
CA ARG A 64 -5.72 -14.80 -7.23
C ARG A 64 -6.36 -13.42 -7.11
N PHE A 65 -6.40 -12.67 -8.20
CA PHE A 65 -7.04 -11.36 -8.24
C PHE A 65 -8.55 -11.48 -7.95
N GLU A 66 -9.24 -12.41 -8.60
CA GLU A 66 -10.67 -12.67 -8.36
C GLU A 66 -10.94 -13.03 -6.89
N GLU A 67 -10.13 -13.91 -6.29
CA GLU A 67 -10.23 -14.30 -4.89
C GLU A 67 -10.05 -13.10 -3.94
N VAL A 68 -9.06 -12.25 -4.20
CA VAL A 68 -8.74 -11.09 -3.35
C VAL A 68 -9.75 -9.94 -3.54
N HIS A 69 -10.28 -9.78 -4.75
CA HIS A 69 -11.16 -8.67 -5.11
C HIS A 69 -12.64 -9.04 -5.08
N ASN A 70 -13.02 -10.11 -4.38
CA ASN A 70 -14.43 -10.40 -4.12
C ASN A 70 -14.99 -9.42 -3.07
N ILE A 71 -15.92 -8.56 -3.46
CA ILE A 71 -16.53 -7.52 -2.60
C ILE A 71 -17.66 -8.13 -1.76
N ASP A 72 -17.48 -9.35 -1.25
CA ASP A 72 -18.41 -9.93 -0.30
C ASP A 72 -18.18 -9.26 1.06
N THR A 73 -18.94 -8.17 1.27
CA THR A 73 -18.96 -7.24 2.43
C THR A 73 -19.08 -7.86 3.83
N ILE A 74 -19.12 -9.19 3.95
CA ILE A 74 -19.40 -9.91 5.19
C ILE A 74 -18.12 -10.21 5.98
N ASN A 75 -16.98 -10.46 5.31
CA ASN A 75 -15.77 -10.95 5.98
C ASN A 75 -14.52 -10.13 5.60
N ASN A 76 -13.91 -9.48 6.59
CA ASN A 76 -12.59 -8.86 6.43
C ASN A 76 -11.53 -9.95 6.20
N THR A 77 -10.51 -9.64 5.39
CA THR A 77 -9.36 -10.54 5.21
C THR A 77 -8.59 -10.72 6.53
N PRO A 78 -7.87 -11.85 6.73
CA PRO A 78 -7.08 -12.08 7.94
C PRO A 78 -6.05 -10.97 8.21
N GLU A 79 -5.51 -10.38 7.15
CA GLU A 79 -4.58 -9.25 7.23
C GLU A 79 -5.26 -7.96 7.71
N GLN A 80 -6.45 -7.67 7.17
CA GLN A 80 -7.27 -6.55 7.63
C GLN A 80 -7.61 -6.71 9.12
N ASN A 81 -7.98 -7.93 9.56
CA ASN A 81 -8.27 -8.20 10.96
C ASN A 81 -7.05 -7.92 11.86
N LYS A 82 -5.86 -8.42 11.50
CA LYS A 82 -4.61 -8.13 12.25
C LYS A 82 -4.30 -6.64 12.34
N ILE A 83 -4.50 -5.89 11.26
CA ILE A 83 -4.30 -4.43 11.27
C ILE A 83 -5.30 -3.77 12.21
N THR A 84 -6.58 -4.16 12.12
CA THR A 84 -7.61 -3.63 13.01
C THR A 84 -7.34 -3.97 14.46
N GLU A 85 -6.94 -5.19 14.81
CA GLU A 85 -6.60 -5.61 16.17
C GLU A 85 -5.47 -4.77 16.78
N LYS A 86 -4.43 -4.48 16.00
CA LYS A 86 -3.31 -3.65 16.47
C LYS A 86 -3.68 -2.18 16.64
N LEU A 87 -4.52 -1.67 15.74
CA LEU A 87 -4.86 -0.24 15.70
C LEU A 87 -6.04 0.11 16.62
N TYR A 88 -6.94 -0.83 16.85
CA TYR A 88 -8.19 -0.61 17.59
C TYR A 88 -7.96 -0.10 19.02
N PRO A 89 -7.03 -0.64 19.83
CA PRO A 89 -6.75 -0.14 21.18
C PRO A 89 -6.35 1.34 21.21
N LEU A 90 -5.65 1.82 20.17
CA LEU A 90 -5.20 3.22 20.06
C LEU A 90 -6.34 4.16 19.68
N MET A 91 -7.33 3.66 18.95
CA MET A 91 -8.44 4.46 18.43
C MET A 91 -9.71 4.37 19.28
N VAL A 92 -9.81 3.38 20.17
CA VAL A 92 -10.96 3.15 21.04
C VAL A 92 -11.35 4.39 21.85
N LYS A 93 -12.67 4.53 22.07
CA LYS A 93 -13.24 5.54 22.97
C LYS A 93 -12.76 5.26 24.40
N GLY A 94 -12.01 6.19 24.98
CA GLY A 94 -11.41 6.05 26.31
C GLY A 94 -9.93 5.67 26.35
N SER A 95 -9.27 5.50 25.21
CA SER A 95 -7.80 5.41 25.20
C SER A 95 -7.17 6.70 25.79
N PRO A 96 -6.04 6.64 26.50
CA PRO A 96 -5.39 7.81 27.12
C PRO A 96 -4.80 8.81 26.10
N LEU A 97 -4.86 8.52 24.81
CA LEU A 97 -4.35 9.39 23.75
C LEU A 97 -5.22 10.63 23.54
N TYR A 98 -4.56 11.79 23.45
CA TYR A 98 -5.19 13.04 23.02
C TYR A 98 -5.82 12.91 21.64
N GLN A 99 -6.94 13.61 21.43
CA GLN A 99 -7.67 13.64 20.15
C GLN A 99 -6.76 14.03 18.98
N HIS A 100 -5.83 14.96 19.21
CA HIS A 100 -4.83 15.38 18.24
C HIS A 100 -3.96 14.21 17.76
N ASN A 101 -3.42 13.40 18.69
CA ASN A 101 -2.56 12.26 18.35
C ASN A 101 -3.33 11.20 17.56
N LYS A 102 -4.60 10.97 17.89
CA LYS A 102 -5.46 10.07 17.10
C LYS A 102 -5.70 10.59 15.68
N ALA A 103 -5.88 11.90 15.52
CA ALA A 103 -5.99 12.51 14.20
C ALA A 103 -4.69 12.38 13.38
N LEU A 104 -3.52 12.47 14.03
CA LEU A 104 -2.23 12.21 13.39
C LEU A 104 -2.09 10.75 12.95
N ILE A 105 -2.47 9.78 13.80
CA ILE A 105 -2.49 8.35 13.45
C ILE A 105 -3.36 8.11 12.22
N HIS A 106 -4.54 8.74 12.16
CA HIS A 106 -5.41 8.64 10.99
C HIS A 106 -4.73 9.20 9.73
N LYS A 107 -4.10 10.38 9.80
CA LYS A 107 -3.41 11.00 8.66
C LYS A 107 -2.20 10.18 8.19
N MET A 108 -1.48 9.54 9.11
CA MET A 108 -0.21 8.86 8.83
C MET A 108 -0.39 7.39 8.42
N LEU A 109 -1.33 6.65 9.01
CA LEU A 109 -1.49 5.22 8.78
C LEU A 109 -2.77 4.88 8.02
N LEU A 110 -3.92 5.36 8.51
CA LEU A 110 -5.20 5.00 7.90
C LEU A 110 -5.37 5.61 6.52
N ARG A 111 -5.01 6.89 6.36
CA ARG A 111 -5.19 7.61 5.11
C ARG A 111 -4.39 6.98 3.95
N PRO A 112 -3.09 6.65 4.07
CA PRO A 112 -2.37 5.98 2.98
C PRO A 112 -2.91 4.58 2.66
N ILE A 113 -3.31 3.80 3.66
CA ILE A 113 -3.92 2.48 3.44
C ILE A 113 -5.25 2.63 2.69
N MET A 114 -6.06 3.58 3.12
CA MET A 114 -7.34 3.85 2.49
C MET A 114 -7.18 4.39 1.08
N LEU A 115 -6.21 5.28 0.82
CA LEU A 115 -6.10 6.10 -0.39
C LEU A 115 -4.85 5.79 -1.22
N TYR A 116 -4.38 4.54 -1.19
CA TYR A 116 -3.16 4.11 -1.88
C TYR A 116 -3.22 4.35 -3.41
N ALA A 117 -4.40 4.25 -4.01
CA ALA A 117 -4.65 4.46 -5.43
C ALA A 117 -5.52 5.71 -5.70
N ALA A 118 -5.42 6.74 -4.85
CA ALA A 118 -6.21 7.96 -4.98
C ALA A 118 -6.20 8.57 -6.41
N PRO A 119 -5.07 8.70 -7.12
CA PRO A 119 -5.06 9.24 -8.48
C PRO A 119 -5.91 8.42 -9.47
N VAL A 120 -6.00 7.10 -9.29
CA VAL A 120 -6.81 6.22 -10.14
C VAL A 120 -8.30 6.33 -9.78
N TRP A 121 -8.60 6.52 -8.50
CA TRP A 121 -9.98 6.58 -8.02
C TRP A 121 -10.68 7.93 -8.23
N CYS A 122 -10.02 8.94 -8.79
CA CYS A 122 -10.69 10.19 -9.17
C CYS A 122 -11.84 9.95 -10.16
N SER A 123 -11.73 8.89 -10.97
CA SER A 123 -12.77 8.47 -11.91
C SER A 123 -13.59 7.25 -11.43
N ALA A 124 -13.46 6.85 -10.16
CA ALA A 124 -14.19 5.70 -9.63
C ALA A 124 -15.70 5.97 -9.48
N ALA A 125 -16.49 4.89 -9.45
CA ALA A 125 -17.92 4.97 -9.22
C ALA A 125 -18.24 5.68 -7.88
N PRO A 126 -19.27 6.54 -7.84
CA PRO A 126 -19.60 7.33 -6.64
C PRO A 126 -19.97 6.47 -5.43
N THR A 127 -20.45 5.24 -5.66
CA THR A 127 -20.73 4.23 -4.64
C THR A 127 -19.49 3.86 -3.83
N ASN A 128 -18.35 3.65 -4.51
CA ASN A 128 -17.08 3.30 -3.87
C ASN A 128 -16.50 4.48 -3.07
N ILE A 129 -16.60 5.70 -3.61
CA ILE A 129 -16.18 6.93 -2.92
C ILE A 129 -17.02 7.13 -1.64
N LYS A 130 -18.33 6.87 -1.71
CA LYS A 130 -19.23 6.94 -0.54
C LYS A 130 -18.87 5.90 0.53
N LEU A 131 -18.44 4.70 0.15
CA LEU A 131 -18.00 3.67 1.08
C LEU A 131 -16.74 4.12 1.84
N LEU A 132 -15.75 4.66 1.13
CA LEU A 132 -14.55 5.24 1.74
C LEU A 132 -14.92 6.38 2.70
N GLN A 133 -15.81 7.28 2.29
CA GLN A 133 -16.24 8.40 3.13
C GLN A 133 -16.95 7.91 4.40
N THR A 134 -17.73 6.84 4.29
CA THR A 134 -18.41 6.22 5.44
C THR A 134 -17.40 5.66 6.44
N TYR A 135 -16.33 5.04 5.95
CA TYR A 135 -15.23 4.58 6.80
C TYR A 135 -14.51 5.74 7.49
N GLN A 136 -14.16 6.81 6.75
CA GLN A 136 -13.56 8.00 7.36
C GLN A 136 -14.48 8.63 8.41
N ASN A 137 -15.78 8.75 8.15
CA ASN A 137 -16.74 9.26 9.12
C ASN A 137 -16.77 8.42 10.41
N LYS A 138 -16.65 7.09 10.29
CA LYS A 138 -16.53 6.19 11.45
C LYS A 138 -15.25 6.47 12.23
N CYS A 139 -14.11 6.63 11.56
CA CYS A 139 -12.84 6.98 12.20
C CYS A 139 -12.88 8.34 12.91
N LEU A 140 -13.46 9.37 12.28
CA LEU A 140 -13.59 10.70 12.87
C LEU A 140 -14.43 10.69 14.15
N ARG A 141 -15.51 9.89 14.19
CA ARG A 141 -16.31 9.70 15.40
C ARG A 141 -15.51 9.03 16.52
N LEU A 142 -14.67 8.05 16.20
CA LEU A 142 -13.79 7.40 17.19
C LEU A 142 -12.74 8.38 17.74
N ILE A 143 -12.12 9.17 16.87
CA ILE A 143 -11.11 10.18 17.23
C ILE A 143 -11.69 11.20 18.21
N LEU A 144 -12.85 11.78 17.87
CA LEU A 144 -13.52 12.79 18.70
C LEU A 144 -14.36 12.20 19.83
N SER A 145 -14.47 10.86 19.92
CA SER A 145 -15.39 10.16 20.84
C SER A 145 -16.84 10.67 20.73
N ALA A 146 -17.23 11.09 19.53
CA ALA A 146 -18.49 11.77 19.24
C ALA A 146 -19.67 10.79 19.20
N ASN A 147 -20.89 11.29 19.45
CA ASN A 147 -22.09 10.47 19.35
C ASN A 147 -22.42 10.13 17.88
N ARG A 148 -23.30 9.15 17.65
CA ARG A 148 -23.73 8.77 16.29
C ARG A 148 -24.44 9.92 15.55
N TYR A 149 -25.11 10.80 16.29
CA TYR A 149 -25.93 11.89 15.77
C TYR A 149 -25.16 13.17 15.42
N THR A 150 -23.87 13.26 15.77
CA THR A 150 -23.06 14.44 15.46
C THR A 150 -23.02 14.65 13.96
N ARG A 151 -23.21 15.88 13.49
CA ARG A 151 -23.21 16.21 12.06
C ARG A 151 -21.82 15.94 11.48
N ILE A 152 -21.78 15.37 10.27
CA ILE A 152 -20.52 15.02 9.61
C ILE A 152 -19.66 16.27 9.39
N THR A 153 -20.29 17.37 8.95
CA THR A 153 -19.63 18.68 8.75
C THR A 153 -18.90 19.16 10.01
N GLU A 154 -19.52 19.00 11.18
CA GLU A 154 -18.91 19.36 12.46
C GLU A 154 -17.66 18.52 12.78
N LEU A 155 -17.68 17.22 12.46
CA LEU A 155 -16.53 16.33 12.66
C LEU A 155 -15.33 16.78 11.82
N HIS A 156 -15.58 17.15 10.56
CA HIS A 156 -14.53 17.64 9.65
C HIS A 156 -13.98 19.00 10.12
N ASN A 157 -14.85 19.93 10.52
CA ASN A 157 -14.44 21.23 11.04
C ASN A 157 -13.56 21.10 12.29
N ARG A 158 -13.91 20.20 13.22
CA ARG A 158 -13.16 19.99 14.46
C ARG A 158 -11.82 19.29 14.25
N THR A 159 -11.70 18.42 13.24
CA THR A 159 -10.46 17.67 13.00
C THR A 159 -9.54 18.32 11.95
N GLY A 160 -10.07 19.25 11.15
CA GLY A 160 -9.35 19.83 10.01
C GLY A 160 -8.98 18.79 8.95
N ILE A 161 -9.77 17.72 8.82
CA ILE A 161 -9.56 16.65 7.85
C ILE A 161 -10.54 16.92 6.69
N PRO A 162 -10.08 17.03 5.43
CA PRO A 162 -10.97 17.25 4.27
C PRO A 162 -11.84 16.02 3.97
N TYR A 163 -12.87 16.21 3.14
CA TYR A 163 -13.62 15.10 2.58
C TYR A 163 -12.74 14.27 1.64
N ILE A 164 -13.07 12.99 1.50
CA ILE A 164 -12.29 12.08 0.65
C ILE A 164 -12.30 12.55 -0.80
N LYS A 165 -13.45 13.01 -1.28
CA LYS A 165 -13.62 13.48 -2.65
C LYS A 165 -12.65 14.62 -2.96
N ASP A 166 -12.70 15.69 -2.17
CA ASP A 166 -11.84 16.87 -2.33
C ASP A 166 -10.35 16.51 -2.25
N TYR A 167 -10.00 15.58 -1.34
CA TYR A 167 -8.62 15.12 -1.18
C TYR A 167 -8.13 14.26 -2.35
N ILE A 168 -8.98 13.41 -2.92
CA ILE A 168 -8.67 12.62 -4.11
C ILE A 168 -8.44 13.54 -5.31
N GLU A 169 -9.29 14.55 -5.51
CA GLU A 169 -9.16 15.53 -6.59
C GLU A 169 -7.85 16.31 -6.49
N ASP A 170 -7.51 16.82 -5.30
CA ASP A 170 -6.23 17.51 -5.05
C ASP A 170 -5.00 16.62 -5.31
N LEU A 171 -5.05 15.35 -4.89
CA LEU A 171 -3.98 14.39 -5.15
C LEU A 171 -3.86 14.03 -6.64
N ALA A 172 -4.98 13.84 -7.32
CA ALA A 172 -4.99 13.53 -8.74
C ALA A 172 -4.40 14.66 -9.56
N ASN A 173 -4.79 15.91 -9.29
CA ASN A 173 -4.25 17.09 -9.96
C ASN A 173 -2.73 17.17 -9.80
N LYS A 174 -2.23 17.03 -8.56
CA LYS A 174 -0.79 17.00 -8.28
C LYS A 174 -0.07 15.86 -9.01
N PHE A 175 -0.70 14.70 -9.12
CA PHE A 175 -0.12 13.57 -9.84
C PHE A 175 0.01 13.87 -11.33
N TYR A 176 -1.07 14.32 -11.98
CA TYR A 176 -1.08 14.60 -13.43
C TYR A 176 -0.22 15.80 -13.80
N GLU A 177 -0.17 16.86 -12.99
CA GLU A 177 0.74 18.00 -13.18
C GLU A 177 2.22 17.56 -13.17
N ASN A 178 2.58 16.63 -12.27
CA ASN A 178 3.94 16.10 -12.20
C ASN A 178 4.27 15.09 -13.32
N GLN A 179 3.29 14.57 -14.04
CA GLN A 179 3.51 13.69 -15.20
C GLN A 179 3.61 14.47 -16.51
N LEU A 180 3.05 15.69 -16.56
CA LEU A 180 3.09 16.57 -17.73
C LEU A 180 4.33 17.47 -17.77
N ASN A 181 5.02 17.65 -16.64
CA ASN A 181 6.32 18.32 -16.52
C ASN A 181 7.48 17.32 -16.58
#